data_AF-A0A132EMS3-F1
#
_entry.id   AF-A0A132EMS3-F1
#
_cell.length_a   1.000
_cell.length_b   1.000
_cell.length_c   1.000
_cell.angle_alpha   90.00
_cell.angle_beta   90.00
_cell.angle_gamma   90.00
#
_symmetry.space_group_name_H-M   'P 1'
#
loop_
_entity.id
_entity.type
_entity.pdbx_description
1 polymer ?
#
loop_
_entity_poly.entity_id
_entity_poly.type
_entity_poly.pdbx_seq_one_letter_code
_entity_poly.pdbx_strand_id
1 'polypeptide(L)'
;MPNLMERLISEYVSYHLLACDEPDARPSTGTSGMARATADVDLMLLSEHVAPAVSPLRPQLFVTILEAGDDGLLVRWSESGRCHYGEQRWRLRVALQPGHCAISGRPIEPGEPVYRPVRRPVPVNGDEMICPAAVPGATPAARNAEPDAAEAGDPADVLG
;
A
#
# COMPACT_ATOMS: atom_id res chain seq x y z
N MET A 1 -30.94 -9.93 -17.91
CA MET A 1 -30.60 -8.53 -18.24
C MET A 1 -29.73 -8.04 -17.10
N PRO A 2 -28.40 -7.91 -17.27
CA PRO A 2 -27.56 -7.39 -16.19
C PRO A 2 -28.00 -5.97 -15.86
N ASN A 3 -28.03 -5.64 -14.57
CA ASN A 3 -28.46 -4.32 -14.13
C ASN A 3 -27.42 -3.25 -14.53
N LEU A 4 -27.81 -1.97 -14.47
CA LEU A 4 -26.95 -0.86 -14.89
C LEU A 4 -25.60 -0.84 -14.15
N MET A 5 -25.58 -1.25 -12.88
CA MET A 5 -24.36 -1.32 -12.08
C MET A 5 -23.44 -2.45 -12.53
N GLU A 6 -23.96 -3.63 -12.86
CA GLU A 6 -23.18 -4.76 -13.38
C GLU A 6 -22.56 -4.44 -14.74
N ARG A 7 -23.26 -3.68 -15.59
CA ARG A 7 -22.71 -3.19 -16.86
C ARG A 7 -21.55 -2.21 -16.65
N LEU A 8 -21.71 -1.26 -15.73
CA LEU A 8 -20.66 -0.28 -15.41
C LEU A 8 -19.44 -0.94 -14.77
N ILE A 9 -19.64 -1.95 -13.90
CA ILE A 9 -18.55 -2.72 -13.30
C ILE A 9 -17.81 -3.52 -14.38
N SER A 10 -18.54 -4.16 -15.29
CA SER A 10 -17.95 -4.94 -16.39
C SER A 10 -17.15 -4.06 -17.35
N GLU A 11 -17.65 -2.89 -17.73
CA GLU A 11 -16.90 -1.95 -18.57
C GLU A 11 -15.65 -1.43 -17.88
N TYR A 12 -15.73 -1.09 -16.60
CA TYR A 12 -14.60 -0.59 -15.82
C TYR A 12 -13.47 -1.62 -15.69
N VAL A 13 -13.82 -2.90 -15.43
CA VAL A 13 -12.85 -3.99 -15.34
C VAL A 13 -12.24 -4.31 -16.72
N SER A 14 -13.05 -4.26 -17.78
CA SER A 14 -12.58 -4.46 -19.15
C SER A 14 -11.60 -3.38 -19.60
N TYR A 15 -11.82 -2.13 -19.19
CA TYR A 15 -10.95 -1.01 -19.54
C TYR A 15 -9.57 -1.12 -18.87
N HIS A 16 -9.53 -1.57 -17.62
CA HIS A 16 -8.27 -1.79 -16.89
C HIS A 16 -7.46 -2.97 -17.42
N LEU A 17 -8.11 -4.03 -17.91
CA LEU A 17 -7.41 -5.18 -18.50
C LEU A 17 -6.79 -4.85 -19.88
N LEU A 18 -7.37 -3.92 -20.64
CA LEU A 18 -6.84 -3.49 -21.94
C LEU A 18 -5.66 -2.53 -21.82
N ALA A 19 -5.44 -1.92 -20.66
CA ALA A 19 -4.36 -0.95 -20.44
C ALA A 19 -3.01 -1.61 -20.05
N CYS A 20 -2.93 -2.94 -20.02
CA CYS A 20 -1.72 -3.68 -19.60
C CYS A 20 -0.99 -4.45 -20.72
N ASP A 21 -1.35 -4.28 -22.00
CA ASP A 21 -0.63 -4.91 -23.13
C ASP A 21 0.17 -3.87 -23.94
N GLU A 22 1.46 -3.84 -23.60
CA GLU A 22 2.68 -3.18 -24.12
C GLU A 22 2.91 -3.30 -25.66
N PRO A 23 3.82 -2.53 -26.32
CA PRO A 23 5.25 -2.89 -26.28
C PRO A 23 6.29 -1.75 -26.32
N ASP A 24 7.26 -1.87 -25.41
CA ASP A 24 8.67 -1.52 -25.60
C ASP A 24 9.21 -1.95 -26.99
N ALA A 25 9.66 -0.98 -27.78
CA ALA A 25 10.60 -1.17 -28.88
C ALA A 25 11.40 0.13 -29.12
N ARG A 26 12.71 0.09 -28.85
CA ARG A 26 13.69 1.17 -29.11
C ARG A 26 14.15 1.25 -30.58
N PRO A 27 14.85 2.33 -30.99
CA PRO A 27 14.64 3.02 -32.27
C PRO A 27 15.69 2.71 -33.35
N SER A 28 15.42 3.11 -34.60
CA SER A 28 16.47 3.43 -35.59
C SER A 28 16.00 4.41 -36.68
N THR A 29 16.59 5.60 -36.62
CA THR A 29 17.16 6.43 -37.69
C THR A 29 16.44 6.58 -39.04
N GLY A 30 15.92 7.79 -39.29
CA GLY A 30 15.47 8.26 -40.61
C GLY A 30 15.24 9.78 -40.62
N THR A 31 16.31 10.50 -40.97
CA THR A 31 16.48 11.95 -41.22
C THR A 31 15.28 12.85 -41.59
N SER A 32 15.10 13.90 -40.76
CA SER A 32 14.89 15.33 -41.05
C SER A 32 13.70 15.83 -41.89
N GLY A 33 12.77 16.51 -41.20
CA GLY A 33 11.90 17.58 -41.73
C GLY A 33 11.27 18.38 -40.59
N MET A 34 11.65 19.66 -40.45
CA MET A 34 11.28 20.58 -39.35
C MET A 34 9.78 20.93 -39.29
N ALA A 35 9.23 21.05 -38.07
CA ALA A 35 8.47 22.22 -37.65
C ALA A 35 8.29 22.24 -36.12
N ARG A 36 8.67 23.38 -35.52
CA ARG A 36 8.57 23.71 -34.09
C ARG A 36 7.11 23.98 -33.71
N ALA A 37 6.71 23.52 -32.53
CA ALA A 37 5.85 24.32 -31.64
C ALA A 37 6.04 23.82 -30.20
N THR A 38 6.84 24.57 -29.45
CA THR A 38 6.95 24.49 -28.00
C THR A 38 5.64 24.96 -27.38
N ALA A 39 4.93 24.05 -26.72
CA ALA A 39 3.92 24.39 -25.72
C ALA A 39 4.23 23.54 -24.49
N ASP A 40 5.32 23.91 -23.83
CA ASP A 40 5.63 23.53 -22.46
C ASP A 40 4.70 24.38 -21.57
N VAL A 41 3.53 23.83 -21.24
CA VAL A 41 2.63 24.36 -20.22
C VAL A 41 2.01 23.17 -19.47
N ASP A 42 2.76 22.72 -18.48
CA ASP A 42 2.28 22.47 -17.11
C ASP A 42 0.88 21.85 -17.00
N LEU A 43 0.75 20.58 -17.40
CA LEU A 43 -0.23 19.69 -16.79
C LEU A 43 0.40 19.14 -15.51
N MET A 44 0.34 20.00 -14.48
CA MET A 44 0.57 19.70 -13.08
C MET A 44 0.14 18.26 -12.76
N LEU A 45 1.14 17.42 -12.49
CA LEU A 45 1.09 16.18 -11.70
C LEU A 45 -0.34 15.69 -11.44
N LEU A 46 -0.91 14.99 -12.42
CA LEU A 46 -2.10 14.19 -12.18
C LEU A 46 -1.72 13.21 -11.08
N SER A 47 -2.17 13.51 -9.86
CA SER A 47 -2.03 12.71 -8.64
C SER A 47 -1.93 11.24 -9.06
N GLU A 48 -0.74 10.67 -8.91
CA GLU A 48 -0.46 9.28 -9.26
C GLU A 48 -1.44 8.43 -8.44
N HIS A 49 -2.60 8.16 -9.02
CA HIS A 49 -3.60 7.30 -8.42
C HIS A 49 -2.99 5.90 -8.50
N VAL A 50 -2.31 5.51 -7.42
CA VAL A 50 -1.81 4.16 -7.26
C VAL A 50 -3.00 3.23 -7.46
N ALA A 51 -2.88 2.31 -8.42
CA ALA A 51 -3.92 1.35 -8.73
C ALA A 51 -4.37 0.64 -7.44
N PRO A 52 -5.67 0.32 -7.29
CA PRO A 52 -6.15 -0.40 -6.12
C PRO A 52 -5.40 -1.74 -5.99
N ALA A 53 -4.78 -1.95 -4.84
CA ALA A 53 -4.19 -3.23 -4.51
C ALA A 53 -5.29 -4.22 -4.12
N VAL A 54 -5.26 -5.41 -4.73
CA VAL A 54 -6.10 -6.54 -4.32
C VAL A 54 -5.32 -7.34 -3.29
N SER A 55 -5.97 -7.66 -2.16
CA SER A 55 -5.33 -8.47 -1.13
C SER A 55 -5.08 -9.89 -1.65
N PRO A 56 -3.85 -10.42 -1.60
CA PRO A 56 -3.58 -11.79 -2.05
C PRO A 56 -4.25 -12.85 -1.18
N LEU A 57 -4.61 -12.51 0.06
CA LEU A 57 -5.30 -13.41 0.99
C LEU A 57 -6.83 -13.33 0.87
N ARG A 58 -7.35 -12.24 0.28
CA ARG A 58 -8.79 -11.97 0.16
C ARG A 58 -9.09 -11.31 -1.18
N PRO A 59 -9.45 -12.09 -2.21
CA PRO A 59 -9.70 -11.57 -3.57
C PRO A 59 -10.82 -10.53 -3.65
N GLN A 60 -11.72 -10.51 -2.68
CA GLN A 60 -12.82 -9.55 -2.57
C GLN A 60 -12.46 -8.23 -1.88
N LEU A 61 -11.24 -8.11 -1.34
CA LEU A 61 -10.73 -6.92 -0.67
C LEU A 61 -9.87 -6.09 -1.63
N PHE A 62 -10.33 -4.86 -1.85
CA PHE A 62 -9.65 -3.83 -2.62
C PHE A 62 -9.24 -2.69 -1.70
N VAL A 63 -7.96 -2.33 -1.74
CA VAL A 63 -7.37 -1.26 -0.93
C VAL A 63 -6.69 -0.25 -1.85
N THR A 64 -7.08 1.02 -1.79
CA THR A 64 -6.37 2.11 -2.49
C THR A 64 -5.72 3.03 -1.47
N ILE A 65 -4.42 3.27 -1.59
CA ILE A 65 -3.74 4.34 -0.85
C ILE A 65 -4.02 5.65 -1.59
N LEU A 66 -4.70 6.57 -0.92
CA LEU A 66 -5.02 7.89 -1.46
C LEU A 66 -3.94 8.91 -1.10
N GLU A 67 -3.44 8.83 0.14
CA GLU A 67 -2.34 9.67 0.64
C GLU A 67 -1.47 8.83 1.58
N ALA A 68 -0.15 9.03 1.51
CA ALA A 68 0.83 8.43 2.39
C ALA A 68 1.74 9.49 2.99
N GLY A 69 1.90 9.47 4.31
CA GLY A 69 2.93 10.21 5.03
C GLY A 69 3.58 9.31 6.08
N ASP A 70 4.58 9.83 6.80
CA ASP A 70 5.41 9.02 7.71
C ASP A 70 4.60 8.34 8.84
N ASP A 71 3.58 9.03 9.37
CA ASP A 71 2.81 8.57 10.53
C ASP A 71 1.34 8.26 10.22
N GLY A 72 0.92 8.32 8.96
CA GLY A 72 -0.48 8.09 8.61
C GLY A 72 -0.76 7.91 7.13
N LEU A 73 -1.89 7.25 6.87
CA LEU A 73 -2.41 7.03 5.52
C LEU A 73 -3.85 7.52 5.43
N LEU A 74 -4.22 7.94 4.23
CA LEU A 74 -5.61 8.00 3.80
C LEU A 74 -5.86 6.83 2.85
N VAL A 75 -6.82 5.98 3.21
CA VAL A 75 -7.08 4.71 2.54
C VAL A 75 -8.54 4.64 2.12
N ARG A 76 -8.77 4.23 0.87
CA ARG A 76 -10.08 3.73 0.42
C ARG A 76 -10.11 2.23 0.60
N TRP A 77 -11.14 1.74 1.28
CA TRP A 77 -11.32 0.33 1.61
C TRP A 77 -12.64 -0.19 1.04
N SER A 78 -12.59 -1.29 0.31
CA SER A 78 -13.80 -1.94 -0.20
C SER A 78 -13.66 -3.45 -0.13
N GLU A 79 -14.52 -4.10 0.64
CA GLU A 79 -14.60 -5.56 0.73
C GLU A 79 -15.99 -6.02 0.33
N SER A 80 -16.11 -6.66 -0.83
CA SER A 80 -17.39 -7.05 -1.41
C SER A 80 -18.18 -7.95 -0.44
N GLY A 81 -19.42 -7.55 -0.15
CA GLY A 81 -20.32 -8.25 0.77
C GLY A 81 -20.05 -8.03 2.26
N ARG A 82 -19.07 -7.17 2.63
CA ARG A 82 -18.75 -6.87 4.04
C ARG A 82 -18.81 -5.39 4.37
N CYS A 83 -17.97 -4.56 3.77
CA CYS A 83 -17.89 -3.15 4.13
C CYS A 83 -17.28 -2.28 3.02
N HIS A 84 -17.59 -0.98 3.07
CA HIS A 84 -17.00 0.03 2.21
C HIS A 84 -16.73 1.30 3.00
N TYR A 85 -15.53 1.85 2.86
CA TYR A 85 -15.10 3.11 3.44
C TYR A 85 -14.38 3.93 2.35
N GLY A 86 -15.00 5.03 1.92
CA GLY A 86 -14.47 5.88 0.83
C GLY A 86 -13.13 6.51 1.18
N GLU A 87 -13.09 7.28 2.27
CA GLU A 87 -11.86 7.85 2.82
C GLU A 87 -11.75 7.50 4.30
N GLN A 88 -10.75 6.69 4.63
CA GLN A 88 -10.50 6.24 5.98
C GLN A 88 -9.09 6.61 6.40
N ARG A 89 -8.97 7.19 7.60
CA ARG A 89 -7.66 7.56 8.17
C ARG A 89 -7.06 6.38 8.92
N TRP A 90 -5.78 6.13 8.65
CA TRP A 90 -4.98 5.11 9.31
C TRP A 90 -3.76 5.77 9.93
N ARG A 91 -3.29 5.24 11.06
CA ARG A 91 -2.12 5.77 11.79
C ARG A 91 -1.07 4.70 12.00
N LEU A 92 0.19 5.11 11.97
CA LEU A 92 1.31 4.24 12.31
C LEU A 92 1.24 3.89 13.80
N ARG A 93 1.36 2.59 14.07
CA ARG A 93 1.29 1.94 15.38
C ARG A 93 2.22 0.74 15.39
N VAL A 94 2.37 0.15 16.56
CA VAL A 94 3.03 -1.14 16.73
C VAL A 94 1.97 -2.24 16.73
N ALA A 95 2.24 -3.35 16.02
CA ALA A 95 1.39 -4.52 16.01
C ALA A 95 1.37 -5.14 17.42
N LEU A 96 0.18 -5.24 18.01
CA LEU A 96 0.01 -5.85 19.35
C LEU A 96 -0.25 -7.36 19.28
N GLN A 97 -0.60 -7.85 18.09
CA GLN A 97 -0.98 -9.23 17.81
C GLN A 97 -0.42 -9.61 16.45
N PRO A 98 -0.16 -10.91 16.20
CA PRO A 98 0.25 -11.36 14.87
C PRO A 98 -0.87 -11.12 13.85
N GLY A 99 -0.49 -10.93 12.60
CA GLY A 99 -1.44 -10.64 11.53
C GLY A 99 -0.83 -10.74 10.14
N HIS A 100 -1.54 -10.23 9.15
CA HIS A 100 -1.05 -10.14 7.77
C HIS A 100 -1.29 -8.74 7.22
N CYS A 101 -0.40 -8.31 6.34
CA CYS A 101 -0.58 -7.07 5.61
C CYS A 101 -1.76 -7.20 4.65
N ALA A 102 -2.76 -6.34 4.77
CA ALA A 102 -3.92 -6.34 3.89
C ALA A 102 -3.56 -6.15 2.41
N ILE A 103 -2.48 -5.41 2.12
CA ILE A 103 -2.03 -5.12 0.75
C ILE A 103 -1.09 -6.22 0.22
N SER A 104 0.02 -6.49 0.91
CA SER A 104 1.05 -7.41 0.40
C SER A 104 0.86 -8.86 0.82
N GLY A 105 -0.04 -9.15 1.76
CA GLY A 105 -0.21 -10.47 2.35
C GLY A 105 0.94 -10.94 3.24
N ARG A 106 2.02 -10.17 3.41
CA ARG A 106 3.15 -10.61 4.25
C ARG A 106 2.70 -10.83 5.69
N PRO A 107 3.22 -11.86 6.39
CA PRO A 107 3.00 -12.02 7.82
C PRO A 107 3.60 -10.82 8.59
N ILE A 108 2.95 -10.50 9.70
CA ILE A 108 3.30 -9.40 10.61
C ILE A 108 3.40 -10.00 12.00
N GLU A 109 4.57 -9.84 12.60
CA GLU A 109 4.81 -10.24 13.99
C GLU A 109 4.43 -9.11 14.97
N PRO A 110 4.07 -9.46 16.23
CA PRO A 110 3.95 -8.47 17.29
C PRO A 110 5.25 -7.66 17.44
N GLY A 111 5.12 -6.34 17.63
CA GLY A 111 6.27 -5.43 17.69
C GLY A 111 6.61 -4.75 16.36
N GLU A 112 6.08 -5.22 15.24
CA GLU A 112 6.33 -4.58 13.94
C GLU A 112 5.53 -3.27 13.75
N PRO A 113 6.08 -2.29 12.99
CA PRO A 113 5.34 -1.10 12.62
C PRO A 113 4.24 -1.42 11.61
N VAL A 114 3.02 -0.98 11.90
CA VAL A 114 1.82 -1.18 11.07
C VAL A 114 0.93 0.06 11.08
N TYR A 115 0.29 0.32 9.95
CA TYR A 115 -0.84 1.24 9.89
C TYR A 115 -2.11 0.52 10.32
N ARG A 116 -2.91 1.16 11.19
CA ARG A 116 -4.25 0.67 11.61
C ARG A 116 -5.31 1.76 11.49
N PRO A 117 -6.58 1.43 11.21
CA PRO A 117 -7.64 2.42 11.04
C PRO A 117 -7.95 3.16 12.34
N VAL A 118 -8.27 4.44 12.23
CA VAL A 118 -8.58 5.31 13.38
C VAL A 118 -10.00 5.85 13.26
N ARG A 119 -10.94 5.22 13.97
CA ARG A 119 -12.33 5.68 14.12
C ARG A 119 -12.93 5.13 15.43
N ARG A 120 -13.92 5.86 15.95
CA ARG A 120 -14.87 5.36 16.97
C ARG A 120 -16.29 5.57 16.43
N PRO A 121 -17.19 4.58 16.52
CA PRO A 121 -16.96 3.21 17.00
C PRO A 121 -15.93 2.46 16.13
N VAL A 122 -15.40 1.34 16.64
CA VAL A 122 -14.40 0.54 15.91
C VAL A 122 -15.05 0.05 14.61
N PRO A 123 -14.43 0.30 13.44
CA PRO A 123 -14.98 -0.14 12.16
C PRO A 123 -14.83 -1.66 12.00
N VAL A 124 -15.53 -2.25 11.04
CA VAL A 124 -15.47 -3.70 10.74
C VAL A 124 -14.04 -4.14 10.41
N ASN A 125 -13.28 -3.27 9.75
CA ASN A 125 -11.88 -3.48 9.44
C ASN A 125 -10.91 -3.05 10.57
N GLY A 126 -11.41 -2.89 11.80
CA GLY A 126 -10.67 -2.31 12.93
C GLY A 126 -9.37 -3.04 13.30
N ASP A 127 -9.32 -4.34 13.04
CA ASP A 127 -8.15 -5.18 13.34
C ASP A 127 -7.16 -5.31 12.18
N GLU A 128 -7.48 -4.74 11.02
CA GLU A 128 -6.64 -4.81 9.83
C GLU A 128 -5.32 -4.07 10.00
N MET A 129 -4.31 -4.54 9.27
CA MET A 129 -2.95 -4.02 9.33
C MET A 129 -2.40 -3.81 7.93
N ILE A 130 -1.69 -2.70 7.73
CA ILE A 130 -0.93 -2.44 6.50
C ILE A 130 0.53 -2.17 6.90
N CYS A 131 1.45 -2.92 6.31
CA CYS A 131 2.88 -2.75 6.54
C CYS A 131 3.40 -1.50 5.81
N PRO A 132 4.30 -0.70 6.42
CA PRO A 132 4.93 0.43 5.74
C PRO A 132 5.62 0.07 4.42
N ALA A 133 6.28 -1.09 4.36
CA ALA A 133 6.92 -1.58 3.15
C ALA A 133 5.96 -1.85 1.97
N ALA A 134 4.65 -1.93 2.23
CA ALA A 134 3.63 -2.11 1.19
C ALA A 134 3.01 -0.77 0.73
N VAL A 135 3.44 0.35 1.30
CA VAL A 135 2.92 1.69 0.98
C VAL A 135 3.96 2.42 0.12
N PRO A 136 3.61 2.84 -1.11
CA PRO A 136 4.50 3.65 -1.93
C PRO A 136 4.89 4.96 -1.23
N GLY A 137 6.17 5.32 -1.29
CA GLY A 137 6.69 6.56 -0.70
C GLY A 137 6.86 6.55 0.81
N ALA A 138 6.35 5.54 1.53
CA ALA A 138 6.64 5.40 2.96
C ALA A 138 8.10 4.97 3.13
N THR A 139 8.92 5.79 3.78
CA THR A 139 10.28 5.39 4.14
C THR A 139 10.16 4.30 5.20
N PRO A 140 10.81 3.13 5.07
CA PRO A 140 10.86 2.18 6.15
C PRO A 140 11.61 2.84 7.30
N ALA A 141 10.88 3.30 8.32
CA ALA A 141 11.46 3.86 9.53
C ALA A 141 12.51 2.85 10.03
N ALA A 142 13.77 3.30 10.02
CA ALA A 142 14.93 2.47 10.24
C ALA A 142 14.78 1.67 11.54
N ARG A 143 15.12 0.40 11.45
CA ARG A 143 15.11 -0.58 12.53
C ARG A 143 16.15 -0.18 13.57
N ASN A 144 15.77 0.56 14.60
CA ASN A 144 16.63 0.80 15.74
C ASN A 144 16.01 0.19 17.00
N ALA A 145 16.20 -1.12 17.12
CA ALA A 145 16.28 -1.82 18.39
C ALA A 145 17.44 -2.82 18.24
N GLU A 146 18.67 -2.33 18.41
CA GLU A 146 19.77 -3.26 18.67
C GLU A 146 19.50 -3.97 20.01
N PRO A 147 19.70 -5.29 20.07
CA PRO A 147 19.69 -6.03 21.31
C PRO A 147 20.96 -5.65 22.09
N ASP A 148 20.79 -5.15 23.31
CA ASP A 148 21.88 -5.02 24.27
C ASP A 148 22.46 -6.43 24.50
N ALA A 149 23.65 -6.65 23.96
CA ALA A 149 24.45 -7.82 24.19
C ALA A 149 24.88 -7.79 25.66
N ALA A 150 24.06 -8.39 26.53
CA ALA A 150 24.51 -8.84 27.83
C ALA A 150 25.57 -9.92 27.60
N GLU A 151 26.82 -9.49 27.54
CA GLU A 151 28.00 -10.35 27.60
C GLU A 151 27.90 -11.24 28.83
N ALA A 152 27.95 -12.54 28.58
CA ALA A 152 28.22 -13.53 29.58
C ALA A 152 29.67 -13.38 30.05
N GLY A 153 29.85 -13.26 31.36
CA GLY A 153 31.15 -13.29 32.02
C GLY A 153 31.00 -13.77 33.46
N ASP A 154 30.58 -15.02 33.65
CA ASP A 154 30.92 -15.78 34.86
C ASP A 154 32.31 -16.38 34.64
N PRO A 155 33.25 -16.11 35.55
CA PRO A 155 34.00 -17.22 36.12
C PRO A 155 34.28 -17.06 37.63
N ALA A 156 33.85 -18.09 38.36
CA ALA A 156 34.62 -18.81 39.39
C ALA A 156 35.07 -18.05 40.66
N ASP A 157 34.46 -18.47 41.79
CA ASP A 157 35.15 -19.11 42.93
C ASP A 157 36.61 -18.68 43.22
N VAL A 158 36.79 -17.74 44.17
CA VAL A 158 38.01 -17.67 45.01
C VAL A 158 37.62 -17.29 46.43
N LEU A 159 37.98 -18.20 47.34
CA LEU A 159 37.95 -18.18 48.79
C LEU A 159 38.44 -16.87 49.43
N GLY A 160 37.75 -16.48 50.51
CA GLY A 160 38.18 -15.50 51.51
C GLY A 160 37.31 -15.58 52.75
#